data_AF-A0A972NUI0-F1
#
_entry.id   AF-A0A972NUI0-F1
#
_cell.length_a   1.000
_cell.length_b   1.000
_cell.length_c   1.000
_cell.angle_alpha   90.00
_cell.angle_beta   90.00
_cell.angle_gamma   90.00
#
_symmetry.space_group_name_H-M   'P 1'
#
loop_
_entity.id
_entity.type
_entity.pdbx_description
1 polymer ?
#
loop_
_entity_poly.entity_id
_entity_poly.type
_entity_poly.pdbx_seq_one_letter_code
_entity_poly.pdbx_strand_id
1 'polypeptide(L)'
;MNRHRKEACTLLTDRDRDALYPVRQTFVAWRRNSDSTARDDDAIGHLLDAIDDALELTEGDDTESWQRAIERVRSMLAHVGLTTNDWRLQDVVGAQYRMLVARGVTG
;
A
#
# COMPACT_ATOMS: atom_id res chain seq x y z
N MET A 1 14.66 17.09 25.31
CA MET A 1 14.08 15.86 24.75
C MET A 1 13.68 16.13 23.30
N ASN A 2 14.10 15.29 22.35
CA ASN A 2 13.49 15.04 21.03
C ASN A 2 13.63 16.03 19.83
N ARG A 3 14.84 16.43 19.43
CA ARG A 3 15.05 16.84 18.00
C ARG A 3 15.33 15.61 17.12
N HIS A 4 16.25 14.75 17.56
CA HIS A 4 16.61 13.50 16.85
C HIS A 4 15.45 12.50 16.70
N ARG A 5 14.52 12.45 17.65
CA ARG A 5 13.34 11.55 17.56
C ARG A 5 12.31 12.03 16.54
N LYS A 6 12.17 13.35 16.35
CA LYS A 6 11.30 13.92 15.30
C LYS A 6 11.90 13.70 13.91
N GLU A 7 13.20 13.96 13.76
CA GLU A 7 13.90 13.74 12.47
C GLU A 7 13.85 12.27 12.03
N ALA A 8 14.04 11.31 12.95
CA ALA A 8 13.89 9.89 12.65
C ALA A 8 12.45 9.48 12.29
N CYS A 9 11.44 10.10 12.93
CA CYS A 9 10.03 9.86 12.62
C CYS A 9 9.68 10.36 11.19
N THR A 10 10.11 11.57 10.83
CA THR A 10 9.89 12.16 9.50
C THR A 10 10.59 11.39 8.38
N LEU A 11 11.81 10.87 8.61
CA LEU A 11 12.53 10.08 7.61
C LEU A 11 11.89 8.71 7.35
N LEU A 12 11.25 8.11 8.36
CA LEU A 12 10.49 6.87 8.20
C LEU A 12 9.22 7.11 7.39
N THR A 13 8.47 8.19 7.69
CA THR A 13 7.24 8.50 6.96
C THR A 13 7.49 8.86 5.50
N ASP A 14 8.56 9.58 5.17
CA ASP A 14 8.89 9.89 3.77
C ASP A 14 9.32 8.66 2.97
N ARG A 15 10.14 7.77 3.54
CA ARG A 15 10.52 6.50 2.92
C ARG A 15 9.30 5.63 2.62
N ASP A 16 8.37 5.56 3.55
CA ASP A 16 7.20 4.71 3.41
C ASP A 16 6.17 5.30 2.45
N ARG A 17 6.01 6.63 2.46
CA ARG A 17 5.24 7.38 1.44
C ARG A 17 5.77 7.11 0.04
N ASP A 18 7.09 7.18 -0.14
CA ASP A 18 7.79 6.89 -1.41
C ASP A 18 7.63 5.42 -1.84
N ALA A 19 7.38 4.51 -0.90
CA ALA A 19 7.09 3.11 -1.21
C ALA A 19 5.63 2.90 -1.60
N LEU A 20 4.68 3.55 -0.93
CA LEU A 20 3.24 3.39 -1.17
C LEU A 20 2.75 4.08 -2.45
N TYR A 21 3.27 5.26 -2.80
CA TYR A 21 2.86 5.99 -4.00
C TYR A 21 2.99 5.15 -5.29
N PRO A 22 4.13 4.49 -5.55
CA PRO A 22 4.27 3.60 -6.71
C PRO A 22 3.28 2.43 -6.73
N VAL A 23 2.96 1.85 -5.55
CA VAL A 23 1.95 0.78 -5.44
C VAL A 23 0.60 1.32 -5.89
N ARG A 24 0.20 2.47 -5.34
CA ARG A 24 -1.05 3.15 -5.72
C ARG A 24 -1.13 3.37 -7.23
N GLN A 25 -0.08 3.96 -7.82
CA GLN A 25 -0.05 4.26 -9.25
C GLN A 25 -0.16 2.99 -10.11
N THR A 26 0.43 1.88 -9.66
CA THR A 26 0.32 0.59 -10.34
C THR A 26 -1.13 0.11 -10.43
N PHE A 27 -1.89 0.17 -9.33
CA PHE A 27 -3.29 -0.28 -9.31
C PHE A 27 -4.26 0.70 -9.98
N VAL A 28 -3.98 2.01 -9.92
CA VAL A 28 -4.72 3.01 -10.72
C VAL A 28 -4.50 2.77 -12.21
N ALA A 29 -3.25 2.52 -12.62
CA ALA A 29 -2.92 2.20 -14.01
C ALA A 29 -3.57 0.88 -14.45
N TRP A 30 -3.61 -0.13 -13.57
CA TRP A 30 -4.30 -1.39 -13.84
C TRP A 30 -5.77 -1.16 -14.19
N ARG A 31 -6.53 -0.49 -13.31
CA ARG A 31 -7.97 -0.21 -13.53
C ARG A 31 -8.25 0.59 -14.81
N ARG A 32 -7.33 1.49 -15.19
CA ARG A 32 -7.49 2.30 -16.40
C ARG A 32 -7.21 1.55 -17.70
N ASN A 33 -6.39 0.50 -17.65
CA ASN A 33 -5.84 -0.13 -18.86
C ASN A 33 -6.20 -1.62 -18.99
N SER A 34 -6.89 -2.20 -18.01
CA SER A 34 -7.23 -3.63 -18.00
C SER A 34 -8.73 -3.80 -17.95
N ASP A 35 -9.26 -4.71 -18.77
CA ASP A 35 -10.65 -5.14 -18.69
C ASP A 35 -10.79 -6.14 -17.52
N SER A 36 -11.04 -5.60 -16.33
CA SER A 36 -11.15 -6.37 -15.08
C SER A 36 -12.60 -6.73 -14.82
N THR A 37 -12.86 -7.82 -14.10
CA THR A 37 -14.24 -8.11 -13.68
C THR A 37 -14.70 -7.09 -12.63
N ALA A 38 -16.01 -6.86 -12.49
CA ALA A 38 -16.55 -5.97 -11.46
C ALA A 38 -16.05 -6.34 -10.04
N ARG A 39 -15.90 -7.64 -9.77
CA ARG A 39 -15.34 -8.14 -8.51
C ARG A 39 -13.88 -7.73 -8.31
N ASP A 40 -13.07 -7.82 -9.36
CA ASP A 40 -11.67 -7.41 -9.30
C ASP A 40 -11.56 -5.89 -9.11
N ASP A 41 -12.41 -5.12 -9.82
CA ASP A 41 -12.47 -3.67 -9.67
C ASP A 41 -12.86 -3.22 -8.26
N ASP A 42 -13.82 -3.91 -7.63
CA ASP A 42 -14.22 -3.65 -6.23
C ASP A 42 -13.06 -3.97 -5.26
N ALA A 43 -12.40 -5.12 -5.45
CA ALA A 43 -11.27 -5.52 -4.61
C ALA A 43 -10.08 -4.54 -4.76
N ILE A 44 -9.79 -4.09 -5.98
CA ILE A 44 -8.76 -3.07 -6.23
C ILE A 44 -9.20 -1.71 -5.67
N GLY A 45 -10.49 -1.37 -5.73
CA GLY A 45 -11.05 -0.17 -5.09
C GLY A 45 -10.73 -0.12 -3.60
N HIS A 46 -11.05 -1.18 -2.86
CA HIS A 46 -10.75 -1.28 -1.42
C HIS A 46 -9.26 -1.25 -1.10
N LEU A 47 -8.42 -1.79 -1.98
CA LEU A 47 -6.97 -1.67 -1.85
C LEU A 47 -6.51 -0.21 -2.03
N LEU A 48 -7.04 0.51 -3.02
CA LEU A 48 -6.71 1.92 -3.25
C LEU A 48 -7.14 2.78 -2.07
N ASP A 49 -8.34 2.56 -1.52
CA ASP A 49 -8.83 3.26 -0.33
C ASP A 49 -7.88 3.03 0.86
N ALA A 50 -7.44 1.79 1.08
CA ALA A 50 -6.51 1.48 2.17
C ALA A 50 -5.13 2.13 1.97
N ILE A 51 -4.66 2.29 0.73
CA ILE A 51 -3.40 2.99 0.44
C ILE A 51 -3.57 4.49 0.64
N ASP A 52 -4.70 5.07 0.23
CA ASP A 52 -4.99 6.50 0.42
C ASP A 52 -5.11 6.84 1.92
N ASP A 53 -5.84 6.02 2.71
CA ASP A 53 -5.89 6.12 4.17
C ASP A 53 -4.48 6.07 4.80
N ALA A 54 -3.61 5.17 4.32
CA ALA A 54 -2.24 5.07 4.82
C ALA A 54 -1.40 6.30 4.46
N LEU A 55 -1.51 6.80 3.23
CA LEU A 55 -0.80 7.99 2.77
C LEU A 55 -1.18 9.24 3.58
N GLU A 56 -2.45 9.40 3.96
CA GLU A 56 -2.89 10.51 4.83
C GLU A 56 -2.21 10.48 6.21
N LEU A 57 -1.92 9.27 6.73
CA LEU A 57 -1.25 9.09 8.01
C LEU A 57 0.26 9.38 7.96
N THR A 58 0.88 9.43 6.77
CA THR A 58 2.31 9.82 6.63
C THR A 58 2.57 11.28 7.02
N GLU A 59 1.52 12.09 7.15
CA GLU A 59 1.59 13.48 7.58
C GLU A 59 1.44 13.65 9.11
N GLY A 60 1.13 12.57 9.83
CA GLY A 60 0.96 12.55 11.29
C GLY A 60 2.14 11.96 12.06
N ASP A 61 2.21 12.27 13.36
CA ASP A 61 3.23 11.74 14.30
C ASP A 61 2.75 10.47 15.04
N ASP A 62 1.71 9.78 14.54
CA ASP A 62 1.09 8.60 15.16
C ASP A 62 1.57 7.29 14.52
N THR A 63 2.63 6.73 15.10
CA THR A 63 3.23 5.47 14.67
C THR A 63 2.28 4.26 14.77
N GLU A 64 1.34 4.26 15.72
CA GLU A 64 0.44 3.11 15.93
C GLU A 64 -0.65 3.08 14.86
N SER A 65 -1.23 4.23 14.55
CA SER A 65 -2.18 4.38 13.42
C SER A 65 -1.51 4.04 12.10
N TRP A 66 -0.25 4.47 11.92
CA TRP A 66 0.56 4.14 10.75
C TRP A 66 0.77 2.61 10.60
N GLN A 67 1.18 1.92 11.66
CA GLN A 67 1.39 0.47 11.62
C GLN A 67 0.10 -0.28 11.24
N ARG A 68 -1.04 0.10 11.82
CA ARG A 68 -2.35 -0.48 11.46
C ARG A 68 -2.73 -0.25 10.00
N ALA A 69 -2.43 0.94 9.47
CA ALA A 69 -2.72 1.25 8.08
C ALA A 69 -1.86 0.41 7.12
N ILE A 70 -0.57 0.23 7.41
CA ILE A 70 0.31 -0.65 6.64
C ILE A 70 -0.15 -2.11 6.69
N GLU A 71 -0.56 -2.60 7.86
CA GLU A 71 -1.14 -3.95 7.98
C GLU A 71 -2.40 -4.10 7.14
N ARG A 72 -3.26 -3.07 7.11
CA ARG A 72 -4.46 -3.05 6.27
C ARG A 72 -4.11 -3.11 4.78
N VAL A 73 -3.15 -2.30 4.31
CA VAL A 73 -2.67 -2.34 2.92
C VAL A 73 -2.17 -3.74 2.55
N ARG A 74 -1.39 -4.38 3.42
CA ARG A 74 -0.89 -5.75 3.21
C ARG A 74 -2.02 -6.78 3.14
N SER A 75 -3.00 -6.66 4.02
CA SER A 75 -4.19 -7.52 4.03
C SER A 75 -4.98 -7.37 2.72
N MET A 76 -5.15 -6.13 2.24
CA MET A 76 -5.85 -5.87 0.97
C MET A 76 -5.07 -6.39 -0.24
N LEU A 77 -3.74 -6.25 -0.27
CA LEU A 77 -2.91 -6.85 -1.32
C LEU A 77 -3.09 -8.36 -1.37
N ALA A 78 -3.02 -9.04 -0.22
CA ALA A 78 -3.25 -10.47 -0.14
C ALA A 78 -4.68 -10.84 -0.56
N HIS A 79 -5.68 -10.04 -0.16
CA HIS A 79 -7.07 -10.24 -0.56
C HIS A 79 -7.25 -10.20 -2.07
N VAL A 80 -6.72 -9.16 -2.74
CA VAL A 80 -6.78 -9.05 -4.22
C VAL A 80 -6.13 -10.29 -4.85
N GLY A 81 -4.93 -10.68 -4.42
CA GLY A 81 -4.23 -11.84 -4.97
C GLY A 81 -4.95 -13.18 -4.77
N LEU A 82 -5.68 -13.36 -3.67
CA LEU A 82 -6.38 -14.60 -3.35
C LEU A 82 -7.80 -14.69 -3.95
N THR A 83 -8.42 -13.55 -4.24
CA THR A 83 -9.83 -13.49 -4.67
C THR A 83 -10.02 -13.25 -6.15
N THR A 84 -8.98 -12.81 -6.84
CA THR A 84 -8.97 -12.67 -8.30
C THR A 84 -8.54 -13.98 -8.98
N ASN A 85 -9.10 -14.26 -10.16
CA ASN A 85 -8.67 -15.34 -11.04
C ASN A 85 -7.77 -14.84 -12.20
N ASP A 86 -7.43 -13.55 -12.23
CA ASP A 86 -6.51 -13.01 -13.24
C ASP A 86 -5.04 -13.19 -12.80
N TRP A 87 -4.34 -14.10 -13.47
CA TRP A 87 -2.93 -14.39 -13.19
C TRP A 87 -2.01 -13.17 -13.35
N ARG A 88 -2.35 -12.23 -14.25
CA ARG A 88 -1.58 -11.00 -14.45
C ARG A 88 -1.77 -10.07 -13.26
N LEU A 89 -2.99 -9.96 -12.74
CA LEU A 89 -3.27 -9.19 -11.53
C LEU A 89 -2.56 -9.82 -10.32
N GLN A 90 -2.57 -11.16 -10.21
CA GLN A 90 -1.84 -11.87 -9.17
C GLN A 90 -0.32 -11.61 -9.23
N ASP A 91 0.28 -11.59 -10.42
CA ASP A 91 1.71 -11.27 -10.59
C ASP A 91 2.02 -9.83 -10.18
N VAL A 92 1.17 -8.88 -10.57
CA VAL A 92 1.27 -7.47 -10.16
C VAL A 92 1.22 -7.35 -8.63
N VAL A 93 0.22 -7.97 -7.99
CA VAL A 93 0.11 -8.01 -6.53
C VAL A 93 1.37 -8.59 -5.89
N GLY A 94 1.86 -9.72 -6.40
CA GLY A 94 3.07 -10.37 -5.90
C GLY A 94 4.31 -9.47 -6.02
N ALA A 95 4.46 -8.75 -7.13
CA ALA A 95 5.54 -7.80 -7.33
C ALA A 95 5.48 -6.62 -6.34
N GLN A 96 4.29 -6.04 -6.13
CA GLN A 96 4.12 -4.94 -5.18
C GLN A 96 4.34 -5.39 -3.73
N TYR A 97 3.86 -6.58 -3.37
CA TYR A 97 4.10 -7.14 -2.03
C TYR A 97 5.59 -7.33 -1.75
N ARG A 98 6.34 -7.94 -2.68
CA ARG A 98 7.79 -8.13 -2.55
C ARG A 98 8.53 -6.80 -2.44
N MET A 99 8.12 -5.79 -3.20
CA MET A 99 8.73 -4.47 -3.16
C MET A 99 8.52 -3.78 -1.80
N LEU A 100 7.32 -3.82 -1.23
CA LEU A 100 7.04 -3.26 0.09
C LEU A 100 7.87 -3.94 1.19
N VAL A 101 7.96 -5.28 1.14
CA VAL A 101 8.80 -6.06 2.06
C VAL A 101 10.28 -5.67 1.93
N ALA A 102 10.80 -5.57 0.70
CA ALA A 102 12.19 -5.19 0.47
C ALA A 102 12.51 -3.77 0.96
N ARG A 103 11.53 -2.87 0.96
CA ARG A 103 11.65 -1.50 1.48
C ARG A 103 11.50 -1.42 3.00
N GLY A 104 11.28 -2.52 3.70
CA GLY A 104 11.12 -2.51 5.16
C GLY A 104 9.85 -1.77 5.60
N VAL A 105 8.85 -1.66 4.71
CA VAL A 105 7.48 -1.23 5.06
C VAL A 105 6.81 -2.43 5.74
N THR A 106 7.38 -2.80 6.88
CA THR A 106 7.03 -3.93 7.73
C THR A 106 7.21 -3.40 9.14
N GLY A 107 6.12 -3.43 9.92
CA GLY A 107 6.03 -2.80 11.24
C GLY A 107 7.11 -3.19 12.23
#